data_AF-A0A6L5XZ09-F1
#
_entry.id   AF-A0A6L5XZ09-F1
#
_cell.length_a   1.000
_cell.length_b   1.000
_cell.length_c   1.000
_cell.angle_alpha   90.00
_cell.angle_beta   90.00
_cell.angle_gamma   90.00
#
_symmetry.space_group_name_H-M   'P 1'
#
loop_
_entity.id
_entity.type
_entity.pdbx_description
1 polymer ?
#
loop_
_entity_poly.entity_id
_entity_poly.type
_entity_poly.pdbx_seq_one_letter_code
_entity_poly.pdbx_strand_id
1 'polypeptide(L)'
;MKIEKLRIGKTYYLPQRGCPTSYTSGVLVEIVSKNKVILENKKGNRFSCNTNKLHKSPDKAVRGRKAQERVRHEMNVKKQKDRENLVDKGVQDKIKKLGHSTFATIEQNKYMVVGYKGVPQPRFDTLEELDKWADDELIKLEARRDEIRSKGYKYLKIEGKDGKITYYQNLNFIFTKFKIRCKSFKGDISEIPENELLNRNDVPEMKIEIAR
;
A
#
# COMPACT_ATOMS: atom_id res chain seq x y z
N MET A 1 22.28 -4.62 20.83
CA MET A 1 21.05 -4.95 21.61
C MET A 1 21.45 -5.77 22.83
N LYS A 2 20.81 -5.64 24.00
CA LYS A 2 21.13 -6.47 25.18
C LYS A 2 20.78 -7.94 24.92
N ILE A 3 21.60 -8.86 25.43
CA ILE A 3 21.47 -10.32 25.22
C ILE A 3 20.15 -10.88 25.76
N GLU A 4 19.66 -10.35 26.87
CA GLU A 4 18.38 -10.70 27.50
C GLU A 4 17.16 -10.50 26.57
N LYS A 5 17.31 -9.67 25.54
CA LYS A 5 16.25 -9.39 24.56
C LYS A 5 16.34 -10.30 23.33
N LEU A 6 17.33 -11.18 23.25
CA LEU A 6 17.51 -12.15 22.19
C LEU A 6 16.69 -13.41 22.46
N ARG A 7 16.09 -13.97 21.42
CA ARG A 7 15.32 -15.23 21.47
C ARG A 7 15.75 -16.12 20.32
N ILE A 8 16.17 -17.34 20.63
CA ILE A 8 16.49 -18.36 19.63
C ILE A 8 15.25 -18.61 18.74
N GLY A 9 15.48 -18.85 17.45
CA GLY A 9 14.42 -19.02 16.45
C GLY A 9 13.83 -17.71 15.92
N LYS A 10 14.21 -16.54 16.44
CA LYS A 10 13.78 -15.25 15.88
C LYS A 10 14.78 -14.70 14.85
N THR A 11 14.26 -13.99 13.86
CA THR A 11 15.07 -13.30 12.85
C THR A 11 15.59 -11.98 13.38
N TYR A 12 16.88 -11.73 13.19
CA TYR A 12 17.55 -10.47 13.49
C TYR A 12 18.24 -9.91 12.25
N TYR A 13 18.45 -8.60 12.28
CA TYR A 13 18.99 -7.81 11.17
C TYR A 13 20.25 -7.07 11.60
N LEU A 14 21.21 -6.93 10.68
CA LEU A 14 22.46 -6.23 10.90
C LEU A 14 22.90 -5.50 9.62
N PRO A 15 23.70 -4.43 9.71
CA PRO A 15 24.25 -3.78 8.53
C PRO A 15 25.06 -4.77 7.69
N GLN A 16 24.91 -4.71 6.36
CA GLN A 16 25.73 -5.51 5.46
C GLN A 16 27.19 -5.06 5.53
N ARG A 17 28.12 -6.00 5.59
CA ARG A 17 29.57 -5.70 5.62
C ARG A 17 29.96 -4.88 4.38
N GLY A 18 30.61 -3.73 4.60
CA GLY A 18 31.02 -2.82 3.53
C GLY A 18 29.90 -1.95 2.93
N CYS A 19 28.63 -2.17 3.30
CA CYS A 19 27.50 -1.40 2.78
C CYS A 19 26.53 -1.05 3.91
N PRO A 20 26.76 0.06 4.66
CA PRO A 20 25.94 0.42 5.81
C PRO A 20 24.52 0.86 5.44
N THR A 21 24.25 1.10 4.15
CA THR A 21 22.92 1.42 3.62
C THR A 21 22.10 0.18 3.26
N SER A 22 22.66 -1.02 3.45
CA SER A 22 22.02 -2.32 3.21
C SER A 22 22.06 -3.17 4.48
N TYR A 23 21.27 -4.23 4.53
CA TYR A 23 21.19 -5.12 5.68
C TYR A 23 21.29 -6.60 5.28
N THR A 24 21.76 -7.40 6.22
CA THR A 24 21.68 -8.85 6.19
C THR A 24 20.73 -9.31 7.31
N SER A 25 20.10 -10.46 7.13
CA SER A 25 19.22 -11.09 8.12
C SER A 25 19.60 -12.54 8.36
N GLY A 26 19.37 -13.03 9.58
CA GLY A 26 19.45 -14.45 9.90
C GLY A 26 18.61 -14.81 11.12
N VAL A 27 18.27 -16.09 11.23
CA VAL A 27 17.61 -16.66 12.41
C VAL A 27 18.66 -16.92 13.47
N LEU A 28 18.41 -16.46 14.71
CA LEU A 28 19.30 -16.75 15.83
C LEU A 28 19.23 -18.22 16.20
N VAL A 29 20.35 -18.93 16.05
CA VAL A 29 20.46 -20.36 16.37
C VAL A 29 21.21 -20.61 17.67
N GLU A 30 22.19 -19.75 17.99
CA GLU A 30 23.05 -19.99 19.15
C GLU A 30 23.55 -18.68 19.77
N ILE A 31 23.64 -18.65 21.10
CA ILE A 31 24.25 -17.58 21.87
C ILE A 31 25.57 -18.09 22.44
N VAL A 32 26.68 -17.67 21.83
CA VAL A 32 28.02 -18.15 22.18
C VAL A 32 28.58 -17.42 23.40
N SER A 33 28.35 -16.10 23.48
CA SER A 33 28.78 -15.28 24.62
C SER A 33 27.97 -13.98 24.72
N LYS A 34 28.23 -13.18 25.76
CA LYS A 34 27.59 -11.86 25.97
C LYS A 34 27.60 -10.97 24.71
N ASN A 35 28.67 -11.07 23.91
CA ASN A 35 28.89 -10.22 22.74
C ASN A 35 28.88 -10.98 21.41
N LYS A 36 28.66 -12.31 21.40
CA LYS A 36 28.80 -13.12 20.18
C LYS A 36 27.64 -14.11 20.05
N VAL A 37 27.04 -14.14 18.87
CA VAL A 37 25.97 -15.09 18.52
C VAL A 37 26.21 -15.68 17.14
N ILE A 38 25.52 -16.78 16.85
CA ILE A 38 25.47 -17.40 15.52
C ILE A 38 24.07 -17.20 14.94
N LEU A 39 24.04 -16.65 13.73
CA LEU A 39 22.83 -16.55 12.91
C LEU A 39 22.93 -17.51 11.73
N GLU A 40 21.78 -18.03 11.31
CA GLU A 40 21.65 -18.83 10.09
C GLU A 40 20.89 -18.03 9.02
N ASN A 41 21.45 -17.93 7.82
CA ASN A 41 20.77 -17.24 6.71
C ASN A 41 19.77 -18.18 6.00
N LYS A 42 19.01 -17.64 5.04
CA LYS A 42 18.06 -18.44 4.25
C LYS A 42 18.66 -19.56 3.42
N LYS A 43 19.98 -19.55 3.19
CA LYS A 43 20.71 -20.60 2.46
C LYS A 43 21.24 -21.70 3.39
N GLY A 44 20.94 -21.63 4.69
CA GLY A 44 21.48 -22.56 5.70
C GLY A 44 22.90 -22.24 6.17
N ASN A 45 23.53 -21.16 5.68
CA ASN A 45 24.88 -20.81 6.10
C ASN A 45 24.85 -20.13 7.46
N ARG A 46 25.65 -20.65 8.39
CA ARG A 46 25.86 -20.08 9.71
C ARG A 46 26.97 -19.04 9.68
N PHE A 47 26.75 -17.91 10.34
CA PHE A 47 27.74 -16.86 10.47
C PHE A 47 27.70 -16.23 11.85
N SER A 48 28.88 -15.88 12.36
CA SER A 48 28.99 -15.24 13.66
C SER A 48 28.87 -13.71 13.56
N CYS A 49 28.18 -13.11 14.53
CA CYS A 49 28.08 -11.66 14.62
C CYS A 49 28.03 -11.16 16.07
N ASN A 50 28.32 -9.87 16.25
CA ASN A 50 28.28 -9.22 17.55
C ASN A 50 26.84 -8.80 17.92
N THR A 51 26.42 -9.09 19.15
CA THR A 51 25.08 -8.77 19.69
C THR A 51 24.76 -7.27 19.62
N ASN A 52 25.77 -6.40 19.67
CA ASN A 52 25.61 -4.95 19.60
C ASN A 52 25.15 -4.46 18.23
N LYS A 53 25.44 -5.21 17.16
CA LYS A 53 25.07 -4.86 15.78
C LYS A 53 23.69 -5.39 15.37
N LEU A 54 22.99 -6.09 16.26
CA LEU A 54 21.69 -6.68 15.97
C LEU A 54 20.55 -5.69 16.21
N HIS A 55 19.60 -5.73 15.28
CA HIS A 55 18.36 -4.98 15.29
C HIS A 55 17.18 -5.92 15.07
N LYS A 56 16.02 -5.55 15.65
CA LYS A 56 14.75 -6.30 15.49
C LYS A 56 14.05 -6.02 14.16
N SER A 57 14.40 -4.92 13.49
CA SER A 57 13.82 -4.56 12.21
C SER A 57 14.91 -4.18 11.19
N PRO A 58 14.67 -4.45 9.90
CA PRO A 58 15.62 -4.13 8.82
C PRO A 58 15.97 -2.64 8.73
N ASP A 59 14.98 -1.75 8.90
CA ASP A 59 15.17 -0.30 8.77
C ASP A 59 16.10 0.25 9.87
N LYS A 60 16.14 -0.40 11.04
CA LYS A 60 17.05 -0.01 12.12
C LYS A 60 18.47 -0.52 11.90
N ALA A 61 18.65 -1.52 11.03
CA ALA A 61 19.94 -2.08 10.69
C ALA A 61 20.70 -1.28 9.63
N VAL A 62 20.06 -0.32 8.97
CA VAL A 62 20.70 0.54 7.95
C VAL A 62 20.95 1.95 8.45
N ARG A 63 22.02 2.57 7.95
CA ARG A 63 22.43 3.95 8.25
C ARG A 63 21.92 4.91 7.17
N GLY A 64 21.37 6.04 7.61
CA GLY A 64 20.94 7.15 6.75
C GLY A 64 19.45 7.13 6.42
N ARG A 65 18.81 8.30 6.51
CA ARG A 65 17.35 8.46 6.40
C ARG A 65 16.76 7.86 5.12
N LYS A 66 17.36 8.15 3.96
CA LYS A 66 16.91 7.63 2.66
C LYS A 66 16.93 6.09 2.60
N ALA A 67 17.96 5.46 3.18
CA ALA A 67 18.06 4.01 3.22
C ALA A 67 17.00 3.40 4.15
N GLN A 68 16.75 4.02 5.31
CA GLN A 68 15.70 3.59 6.23
C GLN A 68 14.31 3.67 5.60
N GLU A 69 14.01 4.76 4.89
CA GLU A 69 12.75 4.95 4.18
C GLU A 69 12.56 3.89 3.08
N ARG A 70 13.60 3.62 2.27
CA ARG A 70 13.59 2.56 1.25
C ARG A 70 13.29 1.19 1.86
N VAL A 71 14.00 0.82 2.91
CA VAL A 71 13.84 -0.49 3.56
C VAL A 71 12.47 -0.64 4.21
N ARG A 72 11.91 0.43 4.81
CA ARG A 72 10.52 0.41 5.30
C ARG A 72 9.53 0.17 4.17
N HIS A 73 9.72 0.85 3.04
CA HIS A 73 8.87 0.68 1.88
C HIS A 73 8.91 -0.76 1.36
N GLU A 74 10.11 -1.32 1.15
CA GLU A 74 10.31 -2.72 0.73
C GLU A 74 9.61 -3.71 1.66
N MET A 75 9.74 -3.52 2.98
CA MET A 75 9.10 -4.39 3.98
C MET A 75 7.58 -4.29 3.97
N ASN A 76 7.03 -3.10 3.75
CA ASN A 76 5.59 -2.92 3.64
C ASN A 76 5.05 -3.56 2.35
N VAL A 77 5.73 -3.38 1.22
CA VAL A 77 5.37 -4.02 -0.04
C VAL A 77 5.41 -5.54 0.09
N LYS A 78 6.45 -6.08 0.73
CA LYS A 78 6.55 -7.52 0.96
C LYS A 78 5.40 -8.04 1.81
N LYS A 79 5.12 -7.41 2.96
CA LYS A 79 4.00 -7.80 3.82
C LYS A 79 2.66 -7.76 3.09
N GLN A 80 2.46 -6.76 2.25
CA GLN A 80 1.26 -6.68 1.42
C GLN A 80 1.19 -7.85 0.43
N LYS A 81 2.28 -8.15 -0.29
CA LYS A 81 2.33 -9.31 -1.20
C LYS A 81 2.08 -10.64 -0.47
N ASP A 82 2.65 -10.80 0.72
CA ASP A 82 2.42 -12.01 1.54
C ASP A 82 0.93 -12.16 1.90
N ARG A 83 0.19 -11.05 2.08
CA ARG A 83 -1.26 -11.05 2.30
C ARG A 83 -2.06 -11.31 1.02
N GLU A 84 -1.65 -10.70 -0.09
CA GLU A 84 -2.25 -10.89 -1.42
C GLU A 84 -2.17 -12.36 -1.86
N ASN A 85 -1.05 -13.02 -1.59
CA ASN A 85 -0.81 -14.41 -1.95
C ASN A 85 -1.70 -15.42 -1.18
N LEU A 86 -2.49 -14.95 -0.20
CA LEU A 86 -3.47 -15.79 0.49
C LEU A 86 -4.74 -16.01 -0.33
N VAL A 87 -4.94 -15.25 -1.40
CA VAL A 87 -6.13 -15.30 -2.26
C VAL A 87 -5.73 -15.77 -3.66
N ASP A 88 -6.65 -16.44 -4.36
CA ASP A 88 -6.44 -16.86 -5.74
C ASP A 88 -5.97 -15.70 -6.63
N LYS A 89 -5.04 -15.99 -7.53
CA LYS A 89 -4.39 -14.98 -8.39
C LYS A 89 -5.38 -14.33 -9.36
N GLY A 90 -6.30 -15.09 -9.93
CA GLY A 90 -7.30 -14.57 -10.87
C GLY A 90 -8.24 -13.57 -10.19
N VAL A 91 -8.75 -13.94 -9.01
CA VAL A 91 -9.58 -13.03 -8.19
C VAL A 91 -8.78 -11.80 -7.75
N GLN A 92 -7.54 -12.01 -7.32
CA GLN A 92 -6.65 -10.92 -6.89
C GLN A 92 -6.36 -9.91 -8.01
N ASP A 93 -6.24 -10.37 -9.26
CA ASP A 93 -6.04 -9.52 -10.43
C ASP A 93 -7.31 -8.71 -10.78
N LYS A 94 -8.51 -9.29 -10.60
CA LYS A 94 -9.79 -8.55 -10.71
C LYS A 94 -9.88 -7.46 -9.63
N ILE A 95 -9.62 -7.79 -8.37
CA ILE A 95 -9.69 -6.84 -7.25
C ILE A 95 -8.72 -5.65 -7.44
N LYS A 96 -7.52 -5.89 -7.98
CA LYS A 96 -6.55 -4.81 -8.26
C LYS A 96 -7.02 -3.82 -9.32
N LYS A 97 -7.97 -4.20 -10.18
CA LYS A 97 -8.57 -3.31 -11.18
C LYS A 97 -9.65 -2.39 -10.59
N LEU A 98 -10.07 -2.61 -9.34
CA LEU A 98 -11.09 -1.79 -8.67
C LEU A 98 -10.55 -0.47 -8.13
N GLY A 99 -9.25 -0.36 -7.83
CA GLY A 99 -8.73 0.87 -7.24
C GLY A 99 -7.24 0.90 -6.92
N HIS A 100 -6.75 2.10 -6.61
CA HIS A 100 -5.38 2.30 -6.14
C HIS A 100 -5.17 1.65 -4.77
N SER A 101 -4.15 0.79 -4.65
CA SER A 101 -3.83 0.05 -3.43
C SER A 101 -4.96 -0.87 -2.94
N THR A 102 -5.86 -1.27 -3.85
CA THR A 102 -6.93 -2.22 -3.56
C THR A 102 -6.43 -3.66 -3.74
N PHE A 103 -6.63 -4.51 -2.75
CA PHE A 103 -6.24 -5.92 -2.80
C PHE A 103 -7.10 -6.79 -1.87
N ALA A 104 -7.09 -8.11 -2.08
CA ALA A 104 -7.79 -9.06 -1.23
C ALA A 104 -6.81 -9.79 -0.30
N THR A 105 -7.31 -10.22 0.85
CA THR A 105 -6.55 -10.98 1.86
C THR A 105 -7.52 -11.84 2.65
N ILE A 106 -6.99 -12.80 3.41
CA ILE A 106 -7.76 -13.53 4.41
C ILE A 106 -7.46 -12.96 5.79
N GLU A 107 -8.49 -12.67 6.58
CA GLU A 107 -8.39 -12.24 7.97
C GLU A 107 -9.57 -12.81 8.76
N GLN A 108 -9.32 -13.41 9.94
CA GLN A 108 -10.35 -14.04 10.76
C GLN A 108 -11.21 -15.06 9.97
N ASN A 109 -10.57 -15.87 9.12
CA ASN A 109 -11.20 -16.86 8.23
C ASN A 109 -12.21 -16.28 7.22
N LYS A 110 -12.19 -14.96 6.98
CA LYS A 110 -12.99 -14.31 5.94
C LYS A 110 -12.08 -13.71 4.87
N TYR A 111 -12.54 -13.73 3.63
CA TYR A 111 -11.96 -12.93 2.57
C TYR A 111 -12.31 -11.47 2.81
N MET A 112 -11.36 -10.57 2.64
CA MET A 112 -11.53 -9.15 2.89
C MET A 112 -10.85 -8.33 1.80
N VAL A 113 -11.52 -7.27 1.36
CA VAL A 113 -10.96 -6.33 0.38
C VAL A 113 -10.45 -5.10 1.10
N VAL A 114 -9.13 -4.90 1.04
CA VAL A 114 -8.41 -3.80 1.66
C VAL A 114 -8.23 -2.68 0.64
N GLY A 115 -8.35 -1.42 1.10
CA GLY A 115 -8.07 -0.25 0.27
C GLY A 115 -9.18 0.10 -0.72
N TYR A 116 -10.28 -0.65 -0.76
CA TYR A 116 -11.49 -0.23 -1.47
C TYR A 116 -12.14 0.95 -0.73
N LYS A 117 -12.48 2.01 -1.49
CA LYS A 117 -12.98 3.26 -0.94
C LYS A 117 -14.44 3.45 -1.35
N GLY A 118 -15.27 3.94 -0.43
CA GLY A 118 -16.69 4.25 -0.69
C GLY A 118 -17.68 3.40 0.11
N VAL A 119 -17.23 2.31 0.72
CA VAL A 119 -18.05 1.43 1.57
C VAL A 119 -17.24 0.93 2.77
N PRO A 120 -17.89 0.46 3.85
CA PRO A 120 -17.24 -0.38 4.86
C PRO A 120 -16.46 -1.52 4.19
N GLN A 121 -15.34 -1.93 4.79
CA GLN A 121 -14.45 -2.94 4.19
C GLN A 121 -15.23 -4.21 3.83
N PRO A 122 -15.35 -4.57 2.54
CA PRO A 122 -16.10 -5.74 2.10
C PRO A 122 -15.47 -7.02 2.67
N ARG A 123 -16.33 -7.92 3.14
CA ARG A 123 -15.95 -9.23 3.70
C ARG A 123 -16.86 -10.32 3.14
N PHE A 124 -16.27 -11.47 2.84
CA PHE A 124 -16.94 -12.62 2.22
C PHE A 124 -16.53 -13.91 2.91
N ASP A 125 -17.46 -14.86 2.96
CA ASP A 125 -17.21 -16.15 3.60
C ASP A 125 -16.56 -17.15 2.62
N THR A 126 -16.80 -16.97 1.33
CA THR A 126 -16.27 -17.85 0.27
C THR A 126 -15.48 -17.08 -0.80
N LEU A 127 -14.67 -17.81 -1.57
CA LEU A 127 -13.90 -17.22 -2.69
C LEU A 127 -14.84 -16.83 -3.84
N GLU A 128 -15.88 -17.63 -4.07
CA GLU A 128 -16.89 -17.44 -5.10
C GLU A 128 -17.71 -16.16 -4.85
N GLU A 129 -18.07 -15.89 -3.59
CA GLU A 129 -18.72 -14.62 -3.21
C GLU A 129 -17.82 -13.41 -3.50
N LEU A 130 -16.54 -13.49 -3.12
CA LEU A 130 -15.57 -12.44 -3.40
C LEU A 130 -15.41 -12.23 -4.92
N ASP A 131 -15.31 -13.30 -5.70
CA ASP A 131 -15.11 -13.24 -7.14
C ASP A 131 -16.31 -12.61 -7.85
N LYS A 132 -17.52 -13.05 -7.52
CA LYS A 132 -18.76 -12.48 -8.05
C LYS A 132 -18.89 -10.99 -7.69
N TRP A 133 -18.61 -10.64 -6.44
CA TRP A 133 -18.61 -9.23 -6.02
C TRP A 133 -17.60 -8.40 -6.81
N ALA A 134 -16.41 -8.94 -7.06
CA ALA A 134 -15.38 -8.25 -7.85
C ALA A 134 -15.86 -7.97 -9.28
N ASP A 135 -16.54 -8.93 -9.92
CA ASP A 135 -17.11 -8.75 -11.25
C ASP A 135 -18.21 -7.67 -11.26
N ASP A 136 -19.13 -7.71 -10.29
CA ASP A 136 -20.20 -6.71 -10.17
C ASP A 136 -19.64 -5.28 -9.98
N GLU A 137 -18.60 -5.13 -9.14
CA GLU A 137 -17.97 -3.82 -8.92
C GLU A 137 -17.15 -3.35 -10.13
N LEU A 138 -16.56 -4.27 -10.90
CA LEU A 138 -15.89 -3.91 -12.15
C LEU A 138 -16.86 -3.34 -13.17
N ILE A 139 -18.03 -3.96 -13.32
CA ILE A 139 -19.09 -3.47 -14.22
C ILE A 139 -19.52 -2.05 -13.82
N LYS A 140 -19.76 -1.82 -12.52
CA LYS A 140 -20.11 -0.48 -12.00
C LYS A 140 -19.00 0.55 -12.27
N LEU A 141 -17.75 0.14 -12.09
CA LEU A 141 -16.60 1.01 -12.31
C LEU A 141 -16.45 1.37 -13.80
N GLU A 142 -16.65 0.41 -14.71
CA GLU A 142 -16.60 0.64 -16.15
C GLU A 142 -17.71 1.59 -16.62
N ALA A 143 -18.95 1.35 -16.20
CA ALA A 143 -20.07 2.24 -16.48
C ALA A 143 -19.79 3.69 -16.03
N ARG A 144 -19.23 3.86 -14.83
CA ARG A 144 -18.84 5.19 -14.30
C ARG A 144 -17.74 5.84 -15.13
N ARG A 145 -16.74 5.08 -15.59
CA ARG A 145 -15.66 5.60 -16.43
C ARG A 145 -16.20 6.10 -17.76
N ASP A 146 -17.14 5.40 -18.35
CA ASP A 146 -17.77 5.79 -19.61
C ASP A 146 -18.66 7.01 -19.44
N GLU A 147 -19.39 7.11 -18.33
CA GLU A 147 -20.11 8.33 -17.96
C GLU A 147 -19.16 9.53 -17.86
N ILE A 148 -18.04 9.39 -17.14
CA ILE A 148 -17.05 10.47 -16.98
C ILE A 148 -16.47 10.90 -18.33
N ARG A 149 -16.19 9.95 -19.22
CA ARG A 149 -15.72 10.23 -20.59
C ARG A 149 -16.77 10.99 -21.41
N SER A 150 -18.03 10.57 -21.31
CA SER A 150 -19.15 11.16 -22.05
C SER A 150 -19.45 12.58 -21.59
N LYS A 151 -19.53 12.81 -20.27
CA LYS A 151 -19.82 14.13 -19.70
C LYS A 151 -18.67 15.11 -19.79
N GLY A 152 -17.43 14.63 -19.83
CA GLY A 152 -16.25 15.50 -20.01
C GLY A 152 -16.03 16.49 -18.86
N TYR A 153 -16.26 16.04 -17.61
CA TYR A 153 -16.15 16.87 -16.40
C TYR A 153 -14.86 17.72 -16.36
N LYS A 154 -15.03 19.05 -16.38
CA LYS A 154 -13.92 20.02 -16.40
C LYS A 154 -13.51 20.49 -15.01
N TYR A 155 -14.35 20.29 -14.01
CA TYR A 155 -14.10 20.74 -12.65
C TYR A 155 -14.26 19.59 -11.65
N LEU A 156 -13.52 19.67 -10.55
CA LEU A 156 -13.59 18.72 -9.43
C LEU A 156 -13.88 19.48 -8.14
N LYS A 157 -14.97 19.10 -7.46
CA LYS A 157 -15.32 19.57 -6.12
C LYS A 157 -14.81 18.58 -5.08
N ILE A 158 -14.08 19.07 -4.09
CA ILE A 158 -13.61 18.30 -2.95
C ILE A 158 -14.16 18.93 -1.68
N GLU A 159 -14.82 18.14 -0.86
CA GLU A 159 -15.18 18.52 0.50
C GLU A 159 -14.16 17.95 1.49
N GLY A 160 -13.51 18.83 2.24
CA GLY A 160 -12.60 18.47 3.31
C GLY A 160 -13.34 17.89 4.52
N LYS A 161 -12.61 17.22 5.42
CA LYS A 161 -13.17 16.68 6.67
C LYS A 161 -13.68 17.77 7.62
N ASP A 162 -13.18 18.98 7.45
CA ASP A 162 -13.57 20.22 8.14
C ASP A 162 -14.80 20.88 7.48
N GLY A 163 -15.41 20.25 6.47
CA GLY A 163 -16.51 20.81 5.69
C GLY A 163 -16.05 21.85 4.66
N LYS A 164 -14.75 22.13 4.57
CA LYS A 164 -14.22 23.13 3.63
C LYS A 164 -14.29 22.59 2.21
N ILE A 165 -15.03 23.30 1.35
CA ILE A 165 -15.13 22.96 -0.07
C ILE A 165 -13.98 23.62 -0.84
N THR A 166 -13.31 22.84 -1.68
CA THR A 166 -12.25 23.30 -2.59
C THR A 166 -12.55 22.85 -4.00
N TYR A 167 -12.36 23.74 -4.97
CA TYR A 167 -12.57 23.48 -6.39
C TYR A 167 -11.23 23.40 -7.13
N TYR A 168 -11.17 22.50 -8.10
CA TYR A 168 -10.02 22.34 -8.97
C TYR A 168 -10.48 22.27 -10.43
N GLN A 169 -9.63 22.75 -11.34
CA GLN A 169 -9.79 22.47 -12.75
C GLN A 169 -9.20 21.08 -13.04
N ASN A 170 -10.01 20.21 -13.63
CA ASN A 170 -9.60 18.91 -14.09
C ASN A 170 -8.81 19.05 -15.41
N LEU A 171 -7.66 18.41 -15.46
CA LEU A 171 -6.81 18.38 -16.65
C LEU A 171 -6.93 17.06 -17.39
N ASN A 172 -7.03 15.94 -16.66
CA ASN A 172 -7.10 14.61 -17.27
C ASN A 172 -7.53 13.53 -16.27
N PHE A 173 -8.30 12.55 -16.76
CA PHE A 173 -8.55 11.28 -16.10
C PHE A 173 -7.61 10.19 -16.63
N ILE A 174 -6.78 9.65 -15.74
CA ILE A 174 -5.86 8.54 -16.04
C ILE A 174 -6.40 7.30 -15.34
N PHE A 175 -7.43 6.68 -15.92
CA PHE A 175 -8.13 5.53 -15.35
C PHE A 175 -7.21 4.34 -15.07
N THR A 176 -6.25 4.06 -15.97
CA THR A 176 -5.28 2.97 -15.81
C THR A 176 -4.39 3.11 -14.58
N LYS A 177 -4.20 4.35 -14.09
CA LYS A 177 -3.41 4.64 -12.88
C LYS A 177 -4.29 5.06 -11.69
N PHE A 178 -5.62 5.05 -11.87
CA PHE A 178 -6.59 5.61 -10.94
C PHE A 178 -6.19 7.02 -10.50
N LYS A 179 -5.92 7.92 -11.44
CA LYS A 179 -5.52 9.30 -11.14
C LYS A 179 -6.39 10.33 -11.83
N ILE A 180 -6.72 11.39 -11.11
CA ILE A 180 -7.28 12.62 -11.67
C ILE A 180 -6.20 13.68 -11.54
N ARG A 181 -5.74 14.21 -12.66
CA ARG A 181 -4.76 15.29 -12.67
C ARG A 181 -5.51 16.61 -12.66
N CYS A 182 -5.24 17.43 -11.66
CA CYS A 182 -5.96 18.68 -11.45
C CYS A 182 -4.98 19.85 -11.29
N LYS A 183 -5.46 21.09 -11.41
CA LYS A 183 -4.76 22.29 -10.96
C LYS A 183 -5.71 23.16 -10.12
N SER A 184 -5.15 23.98 -9.25
CA SER A 184 -5.96 24.89 -8.42
C SER A 184 -6.82 25.79 -9.30
N PHE A 185 -8.11 25.85 -8.99
CA PHE A 185 -9.03 26.78 -9.63
C PHE A 185 -8.78 28.19 -9.07
N LYS A 186 -8.74 29.19 -9.96
CA LYS A 186 -8.48 30.61 -9.61
C LYS A 186 -9.60 31.55 -10.09
N GLY A 187 -10.66 31.03 -10.71
CA GLY A 187 -11.80 31.81 -11.18
C GLY A 187 -12.85 32.00 -10.09
N ASP A 188 -13.96 32.63 -10.47
CA ASP A 188 -15.14 32.69 -9.60
C ASP A 188 -15.83 31.32 -9.58
N ILE A 189 -16.15 30.84 -8.38
CA ILE A 189 -16.82 29.56 -8.16
C ILE A 189 -18.26 29.61 -8.68
N SER A 190 -18.89 30.80 -8.68
CA SER A 190 -20.25 30.99 -9.20
C SER A 190 -20.37 30.70 -10.70
N GLU A 191 -19.25 30.74 -11.43
CA GLU A 191 -19.17 30.49 -12.87
C GLU A 191 -18.98 29.01 -13.22
N ILE A 192 -18.84 28.12 -12.23
CA ILE A 192 -18.66 26.67 -12.47
C ILE A 192 -20.02 26.04 -12.83
N PRO A 193 -20.21 25.52 -14.05
CA PRO A 193 -21.46 24.86 -14.42
C PRO A 193 -21.61 23.54 -13.66
N GLU A 194 -22.76 23.29 -13.02
CA GLU A 194 -23.00 22.06 -12.26
C GLU A 194 -22.86 20.79 -13.12
N ASN A 195 -23.24 20.85 -14.40
CA ASN A 195 -23.12 19.75 -15.35
C ASN A 195 -21.66 19.41 -15.72
N GLU A 196 -20.72 20.33 -15.50
CA GLU A 196 -19.28 20.13 -15.73
C GLU A 196 -18.51 19.80 -14.44
N LEU A 197 -19.22 19.71 -13.31
CA LEU A 197 -18.65 19.51 -11.98
C LEU A 197 -18.76 18.05 -11.53
N LEU A 198 -17.60 17.43 -11.26
CA LEU A 198 -17.52 16.11 -10.64
C LEU A 198 -17.32 16.25 -9.13
N ASN A 199 -18.09 15.53 -8.31
CA ASN A 199 -17.78 15.46 -6.89
C ASN A 199 -16.72 14.39 -6.64
N ARG A 200 -15.77 14.68 -5.75
CA ARG A 200 -14.73 13.71 -5.39
C ARG A 200 -15.30 12.43 -4.78
N ASN A 201 -16.48 12.49 -4.17
CA ASN A 201 -17.13 11.31 -3.59
C ASN A 201 -17.68 10.36 -4.65
N ASP A 202 -17.88 10.82 -5.88
CA ASP A 202 -18.37 9.99 -6.99
C ASP A 202 -17.24 9.09 -7.56
N VAL A 203 -15.98 9.47 -7.33
CA VAL A 203 -14.77 8.76 -7.79
C VAL A 203 -13.83 8.42 -6.62
N PRO A 204 -14.32 7.67 -5.62
CA PRO A 204 -13.58 7.38 -4.39
C PRO A 204 -12.26 6.64 -4.65
N GLU A 205 -12.21 5.81 -5.67
CA GLU A 205 -11.08 4.98 -6.09
C GLU A 205 -9.92 5.76 -6.69
N MET A 206 -10.17 6.97 -7.22
CA MET A 206 -9.16 7.75 -7.92
C MET A 206 -8.34 8.65 -6.97
N LYS A 207 -7.03 8.66 -7.15
CA LYS A 207 -6.09 9.55 -6.47
C LYS A 207 -6.04 10.91 -7.18
N ILE A 208 -6.08 11.99 -6.41
CA ILE A 208 -5.94 13.34 -6.95
C ILE A 208 -4.46 13.70 -7.00
N GLU A 209 -4.02 14.17 -8.16
CA GLU A 209 -2.68 14.67 -8.41
C GLU A 209 -2.77 16.14 -8.79
N ILE A 210 -2.39 17.02 -7.85
CA ILE A 210 -2.38 18.46 -8.08
C ILE A 210 -1.10 18.81 -8.83
N ALA A 211 -1.24 19.25 -10.07
CA ALA A 211 -0.16 19.83 -10.86
C ALA A 211 0.30 21.14 -10.20
N ARG A 212 1.61 21.31 -10.11
CA ARG A 212 2.23 22.58 -9.72
C ARG A 212 2.16 23.58 -10.85
#